data_AF-A0A6A6QC98-F1
#
_entry.id   AF-A0A6A6QC98-F1
#
_cell.length_a   1.000
_cell.length_b   1.000
_cell.length_c   1.000
_cell.angle_alpha   90.00
_cell.angle_beta   90.00
_cell.angle_gamma   90.00
#
_symmetry.space_group_name_H-M   'P 1'
#
loop_
_entity.id
_entity.type
_entity.pdbx_description
1 polymer ?
#
loop_
_entity_poly.entity_id
_entity_poly.type
_entity_poly.pdbx_seq_one_letter_code
_entity_poly.pdbx_strand_id
1 'polypeptide(L)'
;MRSSCILLCFVLVFGQPISVTASAIPRASSSTSPAPSKSPIPLPPAIPKSLPISSSPPDVFGISQVSGFYGPGTWGAWVVTGAASWYRLVVDRRHVLDPNTWVFILAINWAAVDLIRHVHSLKVLKNSGDDSSDKHLGSIGAAFTIVFWGVMHEIMQICGIQLIDEGSKRPRKVREGRVLTLVSGMVLPLTTLSFMLFTFGFFNDTALPDSVWSNIPALYGLYSGSDLTAEEFKNHGDRVLHACLIGPWALFVGAGVYLQMWWNNASERTKIKFKEAYQPYKRLGSFFTTALLMWSTLSMLVLLVMIFVDEDKVWIIFMGSPFLVLQYFLFLQCLALFLLPLLSLIQLLVGDHSRSCFFMPCAPQPITDWDQAFSLFVAVSLLIGTEIGPNVIRRWERKKEEQRAFEEEMRQKIELEMGQRTNAVGQN
;
A
#
# COMPACT_ATOMS: atom_id res chain seq x y z
N MET A 1 11.71 11.66 22.50
CA MET A 1 11.22 10.29 22.75
C MET A 1 10.37 9.72 21.61
N ARG A 2 9.28 10.38 21.15
CA ARG A 2 8.38 9.80 20.10
C ARG A 2 9.06 9.44 18.76
N SER A 3 10.01 10.23 18.28
CA SER A 3 10.74 9.92 17.02
C SER A 3 11.72 8.74 17.17
N SER A 4 12.16 8.43 18.38
CA SER A 4 13.13 7.36 18.65
C SER A 4 12.44 5.99 18.68
N CYS A 5 11.21 5.89 19.19
CA CYS A 5 10.45 4.63 19.16
C CYS A 5 10.09 4.19 17.74
N ILE A 6 9.75 5.13 16.84
CA ILE A 6 9.43 4.79 15.44
C ILE A 6 10.68 4.28 14.70
N LEU A 7 11.83 4.93 14.91
CA LEU A 7 13.11 4.48 14.33
C LEU A 7 13.56 3.13 14.91
N LEU A 8 13.32 2.88 16.20
CA LEU A 8 13.64 1.60 16.85
C LEU A 8 12.77 0.46 16.33
N CYS A 9 11.46 0.67 16.16
CA CYS A 9 10.58 -0.30 15.49
C CYS A 9 11.05 -0.55 14.06
N PHE A 10 11.51 0.48 13.36
CA PHE A 10 12.04 0.35 12.00
C PHE A 10 13.31 -0.51 11.94
N VAL A 11 14.28 -0.26 12.82
CA VAL A 11 15.53 -1.04 12.90
C VAL A 11 15.29 -2.47 13.38
N LEU A 12 14.35 -2.69 14.30
CA LEU A 12 14.02 -4.03 14.79
C LEU A 12 13.25 -4.88 13.77
N VAL A 13 12.40 -4.25 12.95
CA VAL A 13 11.64 -4.95 11.89
C VAL A 13 12.50 -5.22 10.65
N PHE A 14 13.40 -4.30 10.29
CA PHE A 14 14.12 -4.37 9.00
C PHE A 14 15.63 -4.62 9.12
N GLY A 15 16.21 -4.57 10.33
CA GLY A 15 17.64 -4.84 10.57
C GLY A 15 17.98 -6.32 10.80
N GLN A 16 16.99 -7.21 10.80
CA GLN A 16 17.22 -8.65 10.89
C GLN A 16 17.75 -9.17 9.53
N PRO A 17 18.86 -9.93 9.49
CA PRO A 17 19.32 -10.55 8.26
C PRO A 17 18.25 -11.56 7.81
N ILE A 18 17.52 -11.23 6.75
CA ILE A 18 16.67 -12.19 6.05
C ILE A 18 17.61 -13.17 5.35
N SER A 19 18.10 -14.16 6.09
CA SER A 19 18.72 -15.33 5.47
C SER A 19 17.61 -16.12 4.82
N VAL A 20 17.30 -15.80 3.56
CA VAL A 20 16.62 -16.73 2.67
C VAL A 20 17.63 -17.84 2.39
N THR A 21 17.79 -18.75 3.36
CA THR A 21 18.31 -20.07 3.03
C THR A 21 17.30 -20.66 2.08
N ALA A 22 17.59 -20.58 0.78
CA ALA A 22 16.98 -21.43 -0.22
C ALA A 22 17.21 -22.85 0.27
N SER A 23 16.23 -23.40 0.99
CA SER A 23 16.21 -24.78 1.41
C SER A 23 16.33 -25.59 0.12
N ALA A 24 17.53 -26.10 -0.16
CA ALA A 24 17.76 -27.00 -1.26
C ALA A 24 16.85 -28.20 -1.03
N ILE A 25 15.70 -28.22 -1.71
CA ILE A 25 14.75 -29.32 -1.66
C ILE A 25 15.55 -30.56 -2.09
N PRO A 26 15.68 -31.60 -1.24
CA PRO A 26 16.44 -32.78 -1.59
C PRO A 26 15.84 -33.37 -2.86
N ARG A 27 16.69 -33.48 -3.89
CA ARG A 27 16.35 -34.02 -5.21
C ARG A 27 15.74 -35.41 -4.99
N ALA A 28 14.43 -35.55 -5.22
CA ALA A 28 13.75 -36.83 -5.08
C ALA A 28 14.41 -37.86 -6.01
N SER A 29 15.01 -38.88 -5.40
CA SER A 29 15.57 -40.02 -6.11
C SER A 29 14.44 -40.76 -6.82
N SER A 30 14.63 -41.01 -8.10
CA SER A 30 13.68 -41.70 -8.98
C SER A 30 13.36 -43.09 -8.45
N SER A 31 12.23 -43.25 -7.75
CA SER A 31 11.70 -44.55 -7.35
C SER A 31 10.99 -45.19 -8.53
N THR A 32 11.44 -46.38 -8.91
CA THR A 32 10.88 -47.24 -9.95
C THR A 32 9.50 -47.74 -9.53
N SER A 33 8.45 -47.42 -10.29
CA SER A 33 7.07 -47.83 -9.97
C SER A 33 6.82 -49.32 -10.21
N PRO A 34 6.25 -50.07 -9.25
CA PRO A 34 5.72 -51.41 -9.49
C PRO A 34 4.31 -51.38 -10.11
N ALA A 35 3.92 -52.52 -10.69
CA ALA A 35 2.76 -52.77 -11.55
C ALA A 35 1.38 -52.51 -10.89
N PRO A 36 0.30 -52.30 -11.69
CA PRO A 36 -0.97 -51.77 -11.22
C PRO A 36 -1.84 -52.85 -10.54
N SER A 37 -1.97 -52.79 -9.22
CA SER A 37 -3.07 -53.42 -8.49
C SER A 37 -4.29 -52.51 -8.51
N LYS A 38 -5.47 -53.04 -8.85
CA LYS A 38 -6.77 -52.33 -8.86
C LYS A 38 -6.97 -51.56 -7.54
N SER A 39 -6.79 -50.25 -7.60
CA SER A 39 -6.83 -49.36 -6.44
C SER A 39 -8.28 -48.97 -6.10
N PRO A 40 -8.59 -48.77 -4.80
CA PRO A 40 -9.84 -48.15 -4.37
C PRO A 40 -10.04 -46.80 -5.05
N ILE A 41 -11.29 -46.38 -5.22
CA ILE A 41 -11.68 -45.07 -5.75
C ILE A 41 -10.76 -44.01 -5.10
N PRO A 42 -9.96 -43.25 -5.89
CA PRO A 42 -9.07 -42.26 -5.33
C PRO A 42 -9.92 -41.24 -4.58
N LEU A 43 -9.70 -41.12 -3.27
CA LEU A 43 -10.21 -39.95 -2.54
C LEU A 43 -9.73 -38.70 -3.29
N PRO A 44 -10.57 -37.67 -3.44
CA PRO A 44 -10.16 -36.42 -4.06
C PRO A 44 -8.87 -35.95 -3.37
N PRO A 45 -7.84 -35.56 -4.15
CA PRO A 45 -6.56 -35.18 -3.58
C PRO A 45 -6.80 -34.05 -2.58
N ALA A 46 -6.37 -34.28 -1.33
CA ALA A 46 -6.45 -33.26 -0.29
C ALA A 46 -5.74 -32.00 -0.81
N ILE A 47 -6.41 -30.85 -0.72
CA ILE A 47 -5.81 -29.56 -1.09
C ILE A 47 -4.49 -29.45 -0.31
N PRO A 48 -3.35 -29.27 -0.98
CA PRO A 48 -2.08 -29.15 -0.29
C PRO A 48 -2.18 -28.01 0.72
N LYS A 49 -1.65 -28.20 1.93
CA LYS A 49 -1.68 -27.17 3.00
C LYS A 49 -0.72 -26.00 2.72
N SER A 50 0.19 -26.16 1.77
CA SER A 50 1.19 -25.17 1.36
C SER A 50 1.28 -25.14 -0.16
N LEU A 51 1.28 -23.96 -0.76
CA LEU A 51 1.62 -23.81 -2.17
C LEU A 51 3.07 -24.24 -2.39
N PRO A 52 3.36 -25.08 -3.40
CA PRO A 52 4.71 -25.27 -3.86
C PRO A 52 5.18 -23.98 -4.55
N ILE A 53 5.69 -23.02 -3.77
CA ILE A 53 6.36 -21.82 -4.27
C ILE A 53 7.80 -22.23 -4.57
N SER A 54 7.96 -23.03 -5.62
CA SER A 54 9.26 -23.35 -6.17
C SER A 54 9.37 -22.74 -7.55
N SER A 55 10.48 -22.07 -7.81
CA SER A 55 10.88 -21.71 -9.17
C SER A 55 11.45 -22.90 -9.94
N SER A 56 11.62 -24.05 -9.29
CA SER A 56 12.10 -25.28 -9.90
C SER A 56 10.95 -26.06 -10.54
N PRO A 57 11.20 -26.79 -11.65
CA PRO A 57 10.19 -27.65 -12.26
C PRO A 57 9.65 -28.71 -11.27
N PRO A 58 8.32 -28.92 -11.19
CA PRO A 58 7.29 -28.21 -11.96
C PRO A 58 6.92 -26.85 -11.35
N ASP A 59 7.15 -25.77 -12.10
CA ASP A 59 6.75 -24.41 -11.72
C ASP A 59 5.32 -24.14 -12.21
N VAL A 60 4.36 -24.64 -11.41
CA VAL A 60 2.93 -24.62 -11.76
C VAL A 60 2.40 -23.18 -11.89
N PHE A 61 2.87 -22.27 -11.04
CA PHE A 61 2.37 -20.89 -10.99
C PHE A 61 3.22 -19.90 -11.79
N GLY A 62 4.29 -20.37 -12.44
CA GLY A 62 5.23 -19.50 -13.17
C GLY A 62 5.97 -18.52 -12.26
N ILE A 63 6.30 -18.92 -11.03
CA ILE A 63 7.09 -18.11 -10.09
C ILE A 63 8.46 -17.77 -10.71
N SER A 64 9.04 -18.68 -11.49
CA SER A 64 10.28 -18.45 -12.23
C SER A 64 10.18 -17.29 -13.25
N GLN A 65 8.96 -16.93 -13.67
CA GLN A 65 8.69 -15.89 -14.66
C GLN A 65 8.29 -14.55 -14.03
N VAL A 66 8.20 -14.48 -12.71
CA VAL A 66 7.92 -13.23 -12.00
C VAL A 66 9.05 -12.25 -12.28
N SER A 67 8.70 -11.03 -12.71
CA SER A 67 9.68 -9.98 -13.02
C SER A 67 10.55 -9.65 -11.81
N GLY A 68 11.83 -9.36 -12.04
CA GLY A 68 12.74 -8.83 -11.01
C GLY A 68 12.22 -7.53 -10.37
N PHE A 69 11.32 -6.80 -11.03
CA PHE A 69 10.64 -5.66 -10.39
C PHE A 69 9.93 -6.04 -9.07
N TYR A 70 9.52 -7.30 -8.90
CA TYR A 70 8.91 -7.81 -7.68
C TYR A 70 9.88 -8.56 -6.77
N GLY A 71 11.17 -8.57 -7.13
CA GLY A 71 12.24 -9.20 -6.36
C GLY A 71 12.45 -8.57 -4.98
N PRO A 72 13.23 -9.23 -4.12
CA PRO A 72 13.44 -8.81 -2.73
C PRO A 72 14.07 -7.42 -2.59
N GLY A 73 14.98 -7.05 -3.50
CA GLY A 73 15.63 -5.74 -3.46
C GLY A 73 14.69 -4.61 -3.84
N THR A 74 13.90 -4.79 -4.90
CA THR A 74 12.90 -3.80 -5.32
C THR A 74 11.74 -3.70 -4.32
N TRP A 75 11.30 -4.82 -3.74
CA TRP A 75 10.33 -4.80 -2.64
C TRP A 75 10.89 -4.06 -1.42
N GLY A 76 12.14 -4.32 -1.03
CA GLY A 76 12.80 -3.57 0.04
C GLY A 76 12.89 -2.07 -0.25
N ALA A 77 13.19 -1.69 -1.48
CA ALA A 77 13.20 -0.30 -1.94
C ALA A 77 11.81 0.36 -1.81
N TRP A 78 10.75 -0.36 -2.19
CA TRP A 78 9.37 0.09 -2.06
C TRP A 78 8.97 0.29 -0.59
N VAL A 79 9.36 -0.64 0.30
CA VAL A 79 9.13 -0.50 1.75
C VAL A 79 9.89 0.70 2.34
N VAL A 80 11.17 0.88 1.98
CA VAL A 80 11.99 1.99 2.46
C VAL A 80 11.40 3.33 2.02
N THR A 81 11.00 3.48 0.76
CA THR A 81 10.38 4.72 0.25
C THR A 81 9.01 4.98 0.86
N GLY A 82 8.19 3.94 1.04
CA GLY A 82 6.92 4.03 1.77
C GLY A 82 7.10 4.50 3.21
N ALA A 83 8.09 3.95 3.92
CA ALA A 83 8.42 4.35 5.28
C ALA A 83 9.00 5.75 5.38
N ALA A 84 9.87 6.14 4.45
CA ALA A 84 10.39 7.51 4.36
C ALA A 84 9.25 8.52 4.13
N SER A 85 8.28 8.18 3.30
CA SER A 85 7.05 8.96 3.11
C SER A 85 6.29 9.13 4.44
N TRP A 86 6.10 8.06 5.22
CA TRP A 86 5.49 8.12 6.55
C TRP A 86 6.29 8.95 7.55
N TYR A 87 7.61 8.77 7.58
CA TYR A 87 8.50 9.54 8.43
C TYR A 87 8.35 11.04 8.18
N ARG A 88 8.30 11.45 6.91
CA ARG A 88 8.05 12.85 6.54
C ARG A 88 6.72 13.34 7.05
N LEU A 89 5.65 12.57 6.91
CA LEU A 89 4.34 12.97 7.38
C LEU A 89 4.35 13.37 8.87
N VAL A 90 5.15 12.67 9.68
CA VAL A 90 5.30 12.88 11.11
C VAL A 90 6.29 14.01 11.43
N VAL A 91 7.47 14.00 10.81
CA VAL A 91 8.64 14.80 11.22
C VAL A 91 8.81 16.09 10.42
N ASP A 92 8.73 16.05 9.08
CA ASP A 92 9.00 17.22 8.24
C ASP A 92 7.73 17.74 7.56
N ARG A 93 7.43 19.02 7.84
CA ARG A 93 6.12 19.63 7.57
C ARG A 93 6.15 20.69 6.48
N ARG A 94 7.31 20.96 5.87
CA ARG A 94 7.53 22.21 5.13
C ARG A 94 7.66 22.06 3.62
N HIS A 95 7.90 20.85 3.11
CA HIS A 95 8.16 20.64 1.68
C HIS A 95 6.91 20.16 0.94
N VAL A 96 6.59 20.80 -0.19
CA VAL A 96 5.46 20.45 -1.06
C VAL A 96 5.76 19.18 -1.86
N LEU A 97 7.02 19.01 -2.27
CA LEU A 97 7.47 17.84 -3.03
C LEU A 97 8.15 16.85 -2.08
N ASP A 98 7.62 15.63 -2.04
CA ASP A 98 8.17 14.51 -1.29
C ASP A 98 8.67 13.43 -2.27
N PRO A 99 9.95 13.45 -2.69
CA PRO A 99 10.51 12.43 -3.59
C PRO A 99 10.25 10.98 -3.17
N ASN A 100 10.22 10.69 -1.86
CA ASN A 100 9.93 9.33 -1.38
C ASN A 100 8.47 8.94 -1.67
N THR A 101 7.52 9.85 -1.45
CA THR A 101 6.12 9.66 -1.86
C THR A 101 5.99 9.47 -3.37
N TRP A 102 6.70 10.26 -4.18
CA TRP A 102 6.65 10.13 -5.64
C TRP A 102 7.19 8.79 -6.14
N VAL A 103 8.35 8.35 -5.65
CA VAL A 103 8.92 7.05 -6.04
C VAL A 103 8.01 5.90 -5.60
N PHE A 104 7.44 6.01 -4.40
CA PHE A 104 6.45 5.05 -3.89
C PHE A 104 5.21 4.96 -4.81
N ILE A 105 4.60 6.10 -5.15
CA ILE A 105 3.46 6.17 -6.08
C ILE A 105 3.81 5.58 -7.45
N LEU A 106 4.97 5.92 -8.00
CA LEU A 106 5.42 5.43 -9.30
C LEU A 106 5.53 3.91 -9.32
N ALA A 107 6.08 3.30 -8.27
CA ALA A 107 6.20 1.85 -8.17
C ALA A 107 4.82 1.16 -8.14
N ILE A 108 3.85 1.72 -7.40
CA ILE A 108 2.48 1.18 -7.33
C ILE A 108 1.77 1.33 -8.69
N ASN A 109 1.94 2.47 -9.35
CA ASN A 109 1.36 2.70 -10.67
C ASN A 109 1.96 1.77 -11.73
N TRP A 110 3.27 1.51 -11.67
CA TRP A 110 3.92 0.54 -12.55
C TRP A 110 3.37 -0.88 -12.32
N ALA A 111 3.26 -1.30 -11.05
CA ALA A 111 2.66 -2.58 -10.70
C ALA A 111 1.20 -2.71 -11.16
N ALA A 112 0.45 -1.60 -11.15
CA ALA A 112 -0.93 -1.56 -11.64
C ALA A 112 -0.99 -1.80 -13.15
N VAL A 113 -0.13 -1.16 -13.95
CA VAL A 113 -0.04 -1.42 -15.39
C VAL A 113 0.29 -2.89 -15.68
N ASP A 114 1.28 -3.44 -14.97
CA ASP A 114 1.70 -4.82 -15.20
C ASP A 114 0.61 -5.83 -14.78
N LEU A 115 -0.13 -5.53 -13.71
CA LEU A 115 -1.30 -6.31 -13.31
C LEU A 115 -2.39 -6.34 -14.39
N ILE A 116 -2.74 -5.19 -14.99
CA ILE A 116 -3.68 -5.16 -16.14
C ILE A 116 -3.16 -6.04 -17.27
N ARG A 117 -1.88 -5.91 -17.61
CA ARG A 117 -1.24 -6.66 -18.71
C ARG A 117 -1.31 -8.17 -18.48
N HIS A 118 -1.01 -8.62 -17.26
CA HIS A 118 -1.03 -10.04 -16.92
C HIS A 118 -2.45 -10.61 -16.84
N VAL A 119 -3.41 -9.87 -16.27
CA VAL A 119 -4.83 -10.28 -16.26
C VAL A 119 -5.39 -10.39 -17.68
N HIS A 120 -5.07 -9.44 -18.56
CA HIS A 120 -5.45 -9.51 -19.96
C HIS A 120 -4.83 -10.71 -20.68
N SER A 121 -3.53 -10.96 -20.47
CA SER A 121 -2.81 -12.08 -21.10
C SER A 121 -3.38 -13.43 -20.64
N LEU A 122 -3.67 -13.58 -19.35
CA LEU A 122 -4.32 -14.76 -18.80
C LEU A 122 -5.68 -15.02 -19.47
N LYS A 123 -6.49 -13.96 -19.65
CA LYS A 123 -7.79 -14.07 -20.32
C LYS A 123 -7.64 -14.55 -21.78
N VAL A 124 -6.66 -14.01 -22.51
CA VAL A 124 -6.40 -14.41 -23.91
C VAL A 124 -5.97 -15.88 -23.98
N LEU A 125 -5.00 -16.30 -23.17
CA LEU A 125 -4.48 -17.67 -23.16
C LEU A 125 -5.55 -18.70 -22.78
N LYS A 126 -6.40 -18.34 -21.82
CA LYS A 126 -7.51 -19.19 -21.40
C LYS A 126 -8.55 -19.36 -22.51
N ASN A 127 -8.89 -18.28 -23.21
CA ASN A 127 -9.81 -18.33 -24.34
C ASN A 127 -9.26 -19.16 -25.51
N SER A 128 -7.93 -19.26 -25.65
CA SER A 128 -7.30 -20.16 -26.63
C SER A 128 -7.18 -21.61 -26.17
N GLY A 129 -7.51 -21.94 -24.92
CA GLY A 129 -7.34 -23.28 -24.35
C GLY A 129 -5.87 -23.67 -24.14
N ASP A 130 -4.99 -22.69 -23.89
CA ASP A 130 -3.57 -22.94 -23.65
C ASP A 130 -3.34 -23.31 -22.17
N ASP A 131 -2.84 -24.53 -21.93
CA ASP A 131 -2.49 -25.06 -20.60
C ASP A 131 -1.39 -24.25 -19.88
N SER A 132 -0.69 -23.36 -20.59
CA SER A 132 0.30 -22.46 -20.01
C SER A 132 -0.30 -21.26 -19.27
N SER A 133 -1.62 -21.10 -19.25
CA SER A 133 -2.31 -19.99 -18.57
C SER A 133 -1.89 -19.83 -17.10
N ASP A 134 -1.65 -20.94 -16.40
CA ASP A 134 -1.34 -20.94 -14.97
C ASP A 134 0.04 -20.34 -14.64
N LYS A 135 0.94 -20.27 -15.64
CA LYS A 135 2.26 -19.63 -15.50
C LYS A 135 2.18 -18.12 -15.27
N HIS A 136 1.04 -17.49 -15.52
CA HIS A 136 0.85 -16.07 -15.26
C HIS A 136 0.40 -15.76 -13.83
N LEU A 137 -0.01 -16.77 -13.05
CA LEU A 137 -0.59 -16.56 -11.73
C LEU A 137 0.41 -15.99 -10.72
N GLY A 138 1.69 -16.39 -10.83
CA GLY A 138 2.78 -15.82 -10.05
C GLY A 138 2.93 -14.32 -10.27
N SER A 139 3.02 -13.88 -11.53
CA SER A 139 3.17 -12.46 -11.86
C SER A 139 1.93 -11.64 -11.50
N ILE A 140 0.73 -12.19 -11.67
CA ILE A 140 -0.52 -11.57 -11.21
C ILE A 140 -0.49 -11.39 -9.69
N GLY A 141 -0.13 -12.43 -8.94
CA GLY A 141 -0.03 -12.37 -7.48
C GLY A 141 0.98 -11.34 -7.02
N ALA A 142 2.18 -11.32 -7.62
CA ALA A 142 3.23 -10.36 -7.30
C ALA A 142 2.79 -8.90 -7.53
N ALA A 143 2.20 -8.62 -8.70
CA ALA A 143 1.70 -7.30 -9.04
C ALA A 143 0.53 -6.88 -8.14
N PHE A 144 -0.42 -7.80 -7.90
CA PHE A 144 -1.55 -7.59 -6.99
C PHE A 144 -1.09 -7.21 -5.58
N THR A 145 -0.10 -7.93 -5.01
CA THR A 145 0.43 -7.63 -3.68
C THR A 145 0.92 -6.19 -3.58
N ILE A 146 1.73 -5.71 -4.54
CA ILE A 146 2.23 -4.33 -4.53
C ILE A 146 1.10 -3.32 -4.67
N VAL A 147 0.16 -3.55 -5.60
CA VAL A 147 -0.96 -2.64 -5.86
C VAL A 147 -1.87 -2.53 -4.64
N PHE A 148 -2.26 -3.68 -4.07
CA PHE A 148 -3.15 -3.76 -2.92
C PHE A 148 -2.55 -3.06 -1.70
N TRP A 149 -1.34 -3.43 -1.28
CA TRP A 149 -0.70 -2.81 -0.12
C TRP A 149 -0.33 -1.34 -0.36
N GLY A 150 0.01 -0.98 -1.60
CA GLY A 150 0.24 0.40 -2.00
C GLY A 150 -0.98 1.28 -1.77
N VAL A 151 -2.13 0.88 -2.31
CA VAL A 151 -3.41 1.58 -2.11
C VAL A 151 -3.72 1.71 -0.62
N MET A 152 -3.53 0.65 0.15
CA MET A 152 -3.80 0.67 1.59
C MET A 152 -2.92 1.68 2.33
N HIS A 153 -1.61 1.72 2.02
CA HIS A 153 -0.71 2.71 2.58
C HIS A 153 -1.07 4.15 2.18
N GLU A 154 -1.52 4.39 0.94
CA GLU A 154 -1.95 5.72 0.50
C GLU A 154 -3.21 6.18 1.25
N ILE A 155 -4.21 5.30 1.43
CA ILE A 155 -5.40 5.59 2.24
C ILE A 155 -4.99 5.94 3.67
N MET A 156 -4.14 5.11 4.28
CA MET A 156 -3.66 5.35 5.64
C MET A 156 -2.89 6.67 5.75
N GLN A 157 -2.07 7.05 4.76
CA GLN A 157 -1.38 8.34 4.75
C GLN A 157 -2.36 9.51 4.61
N ILE A 158 -3.39 9.40 3.75
CA ILE A 158 -4.44 10.40 3.64
C ILE A 158 -5.15 10.59 4.98
N CYS A 159 -5.58 9.50 5.63
CA CYS A 159 -6.20 9.54 6.96
C CYS A 159 -5.24 10.14 8.00
N GLY A 160 -3.97 9.72 8.00
CA GLY A 160 -2.93 10.24 8.89
C GLY A 160 -2.70 11.74 8.71
N ILE A 161 -2.76 12.26 7.47
CA ILE A 161 -2.69 13.70 7.19
C ILE A 161 -3.87 14.42 7.83
N GLN A 162 -5.10 13.87 7.79
CA GLN A 162 -6.25 14.51 8.42
C GLN A 162 -6.10 14.54 9.95
N LEU A 163 -5.74 13.41 10.57
CA LEU A 163 -5.68 13.23 12.02
C LEU A 163 -4.52 13.97 12.68
N ILE A 164 -3.32 13.96 12.07
CA ILE A 164 -2.12 14.58 12.65
C ILE A 164 -2.19 16.12 12.55
N ASP A 165 -3.02 16.65 11.66
CA ASP A 165 -2.99 18.07 11.27
C ASP A 165 -4.03 18.95 11.98
N GLU A 166 -4.96 18.39 12.75
CA GLU A 166 -6.01 19.14 13.47
C GLU A 166 -5.48 20.18 14.49
N GLY A 167 -4.21 20.09 14.91
CA GLY A 167 -3.57 21.06 15.83
C GLY A 167 -2.30 21.71 15.29
N SER A 168 -2.03 21.54 13.99
CA SER A 168 -0.72 21.79 13.39
C SER A 168 -0.68 23.13 12.68
N LYS A 169 0.35 23.96 12.95
CA LYS A 169 0.61 25.23 12.22
C LYS A 169 1.08 25.01 10.78
N ARG A 170 0.72 23.89 10.14
CA ARG A 170 1.17 23.56 8.78
C ARG A 170 0.57 24.55 7.77
N PRO A 171 1.34 24.97 6.75
CA PRO A 171 0.76 25.68 5.63
C PRO A 171 -0.26 24.77 4.93
N ARG A 172 -1.52 25.19 4.90
CA ARG A 172 -2.64 24.48 4.26
C ARG A 172 -2.30 23.98 2.85
N LYS A 173 -1.53 24.77 2.07
CA LYS A 173 -1.08 24.41 0.72
C LYS A 173 -0.21 23.14 0.66
N VAL A 174 0.65 22.92 1.65
CA VAL A 174 1.53 21.72 1.70
C VAL A 174 0.69 20.48 1.93
N ARG A 175 -0.28 20.56 2.86
CA ARG A 175 -1.25 19.49 3.15
C ARG A 175 -2.06 19.15 1.90
N GLU A 176 -2.66 20.15 1.27
CA GLU A 176 -3.48 19.99 0.07
C GLU A 176 -2.68 19.38 -1.09
N GLY A 177 -1.46 19.87 -1.33
CA GLY A 177 -0.58 19.33 -2.37
C GLY A 177 -0.25 17.85 -2.16
N ARG A 178 0.02 17.45 -0.92
CA ARG A 178 0.32 16.06 -0.58
C ARG A 178 -0.90 15.15 -0.71
N VAL A 179 -2.07 15.57 -0.20
CA VAL A 179 -3.32 14.82 -0.37
C VAL A 179 -3.64 14.67 -1.86
N LEU A 180 -3.50 15.74 -2.64
CA LEU A 180 -3.71 15.69 -4.09
C LEU A 180 -2.76 14.69 -4.77
N THR A 181 -1.48 14.69 -4.39
CA THR A 181 -0.47 13.78 -4.94
C THR A 181 -0.85 12.32 -4.66
N LEU A 182 -1.22 11.99 -3.41
CA LEU A 182 -1.67 10.65 -3.02
C LEU A 182 -2.95 10.24 -3.76
N VAL A 183 -3.98 11.09 -3.77
CA VAL A 183 -5.24 10.82 -4.46
C VAL A 183 -5.03 10.63 -5.96
N SER A 184 -4.19 11.44 -6.61
CA SER A 184 -3.86 11.25 -8.02
C SER A 184 -3.08 9.96 -8.27
N GLY A 185 -2.18 9.59 -7.35
CA GLY A 185 -1.40 8.35 -7.41
C GLY A 185 -2.26 7.09 -7.30
N MET A 186 -3.38 7.17 -6.59
CA MET A 186 -4.31 6.06 -6.37
C MET A 186 -5.20 5.71 -7.57
N VAL A 187 -5.41 6.63 -8.52
CA VAL A 187 -6.42 6.47 -9.59
C VAL A 187 -6.21 5.19 -10.40
N LEU A 188 -5.00 4.95 -10.89
CA LEU A 188 -4.69 3.79 -11.73
C LEU A 188 -4.65 2.48 -10.91
N PRO A 189 -4.00 2.41 -9.73
CA PRO A 189 -4.08 1.26 -8.84
C PRO A 189 -5.51 0.83 -8.52
N LEU A 190 -6.38 1.77 -8.13
CA LEU A 190 -7.78 1.48 -7.81
C LEU A 190 -8.58 1.01 -9.03
N THR A 191 -8.37 1.65 -10.18
CA THR A 191 -8.98 1.24 -11.45
C THR A 191 -8.56 -0.17 -11.83
N THR A 192 -7.28 -0.50 -11.63
CA THR A 192 -6.71 -1.81 -11.93
C THR A 192 -7.28 -2.89 -11.02
N LEU A 193 -7.34 -2.65 -9.70
CA LEU A 193 -7.97 -3.58 -8.77
C LEU A 193 -9.44 -3.80 -9.15
N SER A 194 -10.18 -2.73 -9.47
CA SER A 194 -11.56 -2.82 -9.95
C SER A 194 -11.69 -3.63 -11.24
N PHE A 195 -10.77 -3.46 -12.19
CA PHE A 195 -10.73 -4.22 -13.45
C PHE A 195 -10.45 -5.70 -13.23
N MET A 196 -9.47 -6.03 -12.39
CA MET A 196 -9.15 -7.42 -12.01
C MET A 196 -10.36 -8.09 -11.36
N LEU A 197 -10.94 -7.41 -10.38
CA LEU A 197 -12.14 -7.84 -9.67
C LEU A 197 -13.33 -8.03 -10.60
N PHE A 198 -13.59 -7.11 -11.53
CA PHE A 198 -14.67 -7.23 -12.50
C PHE A 198 -14.41 -8.38 -13.49
N THR A 199 -13.18 -8.53 -13.96
CA THR A 199 -12.78 -9.58 -14.89
C THR A 199 -12.98 -10.97 -14.31
N PHE A 200 -12.68 -11.15 -13.03
CA PHE A 200 -12.73 -12.45 -12.37
C PHE A 200 -14.01 -12.70 -11.55
N GLY A 201 -14.71 -11.66 -11.09
CA GLY A 201 -15.91 -11.77 -10.26
C GLY A 201 -17.22 -11.76 -11.05
N PHE A 202 -17.32 -10.89 -12.07
CA PHE A 202 -18.60 -10.65 -12.76
C PHE A 202 -18.82 -11.55 -14.00
N PHE A 203 -17.75 -12.03 -14.63
CA PHE A 203 -17.83 -12.91 -15.81
C PHE A 203 -17.75 -14.41 -15.46
N ASN A 204 -17.93 -14.75 -14.18
CA ASN A 204 -17.72 -16.11 -13.69
C ASN A 204 -18.81 -17.11 -14.14
N ASP A 205 -19.88 -16.65 -14.77
CA ASP A 205 -20.97 -17.53 -15.20
C ASP A 205 -20.64 -18.44 -16.40
N THR A 206 -19.48 -18.32 -17.07
CA THR A 206 -19.16 -19.22 -18.20
C THR A 206 -17.69 -19.60 -18.46
N ALA A 207 -16.67 -18.88 -17.96
CA ALA A 207 -15.32 -19.03 -18.54
C ALA A 207 -14.15 -19.25 -17.55
N LEU A 208 -14.31 -19.04 -16.24
CA LEU A 208 -13.22 -19.19 -15.28
C LEU A 208 -13.61 -20.19 -14.18
N PRO A 209 -12.98 -21.38 -14.11
CA PRO A 209 -13.19 -22.28 -12.99
C PRO A 209 -12.71 -21.60 -11.72
N ASP A 210 -13.46 -21.76 -10.62
CA ASP A 210 -13.19 -21.21 -9.29
C ASP A 210 -11.74 -21.39 -8.81
N SER A 211 -11.04 -22.39 -9.38
CA SER A 211 -9.60 -22.66 -9.23
C SER A 211 -8.67 -21.46 -9.43
N VAL A 212 -9.02 -20.45 -10.25
CA VAL A 212 -8.05 -19.38 -10.56
C VAL A 212 -7.78 -18.50 -9.34
N TRP A 213 -8.81 -18.16 -8.56
CA TRP A 213 -8.65 -17.36 -7.35
C TRP A 213 -7.84 -18.07 -6.28
N SER A 214 -8.10 -19.36 -6.08
CA SER A 214 -7.37 -20.18 -5.11
C SER A 214 -5.90 -20.39 -5.51
N ASN A 215 -5.57 -20.23 -6.79
CA ASN A 215 -4.23 -20.47 -7.31
C ASN A 215 -3.36 -19.22 -7.40
N ILE A 216 -3.89 -18.02 -7.13
CA ILE A 216 -3.08 -16.80 -7.05
C ILE A 216 -2.27 -16.85 -5.74
N PRO A 217 -0.91 -16.88 -5.78
CA PRO A 217 -0.10 -17.08 -4.58
C PRO A 217 -0.30 -16.03 -3.49
N ALA A 218 -0.53 -14.78 -3.89
CA ALA A 218 -0.84 -13.70 -2.96
C ALA A 218 -2.13 -13.96 -2.18
N LEU A 219 -3.10 -14.62 -2.80
CA LEU A 219 -4.41 -14.84 -2.24
C LEU A 219 -4.45 -16.12 -1.41
N TYR A 220 -3.70 -17.16 -1.79
CA TYR A 220 -3.75 -18.50 -1.21
C TYR A 220 -3.70 -18.62 0.33
N GLY A 221 -2.95 -17.76 1.03
CA GLY A 221 -2.91 -17.76 2.50
C GLY A 221 -4.28 -17.49 3.14
N LEU A 222 -5.18 -16.79 2.44
CA LEU A 222 -6.57 -16.56 2.84
C LEU A 222 -7.47 -17.78 2.60
N TYR A 223 -7.06 -18.76 1.77
CA TYR A 223 -7.89 -19.88 1.31
C TYR A 223 -7.46 -21.25 1.88
N SER A 224 -6.16 -21.44 2.16
CA SER A 224 -5.59 -22.77 2.42
C SER A 224 -5.76 -23.31 3.84
N GLY A 225 -6.48 -22.62 4.72
CA GLY A 225 -6.49 -22.93 6.16
C GLY A 225 -7.85 -22.99 6.86
N SER A 226 -8.94 -22.66 6.17
CA SER A 226 -10.27 -22.60 6.79
C SER A 226 -11.26 -23.49 6.07
N ASP A 227 -11.99 -24.32 6.81
CA ASP A 227 -13.19 -25.04 6.37
C ASP A 227 -14.34 -24.10 5.92
N LEU A 228 -14.07 -22.79 5.80
CA LEU A 228 -14.94 -21.82 5.14
C LEU A 228 -15.26 -22.37 3.76
N THR A 229 -16.53 -22.73 3.56
CA THR A 229 -16.99 -23.29 2.30
C THR A 229 -16.72 -22.26 1.20
N ALA A 230 -16.43 -22.73 -0.02
CA ALA A 230 -16.26 -21.87 -1.18
C ALA A 230 -17.42 -20.86 -1.35
N GLU A 231 -18.60 -21.20 -0.83
CA GLU A 231 -19.81 -20.38 -0.77
C GLU A 231 -19.75 -19.24 0.25
N GLU A 232 -19.26 -19.47 1.48
CA GLU A 232 -19.02 -18.40 2.45
C GLU A 232 -17.92 -17.44 1.95
N PHE A 233 -16.93 -17.98 1.25
CA PHE A 233 -15.90 -17.18 0.60
C PHE A 233 -16.44 -16.39 -0.58
N LYS A 234 -17.28 -16.96 -1.46
CA LYS A 234 -17.95 -16.20 -2.53
C LYS A 234 -18.71 -15.03 -1.94
N ASN A 235 -19.43 -15.25 -0.83
CA ASN A 235 -20.14 -14.20 -0.13
C ASN A 235 -19.21 -13.16 0.53
N HIS A 236 -18.07 -13.56 1.09
CA HIS A 236 -17.12 -12.61 1.70
C HIS A 236 -16.30 -11.85 0.66
N GLY A 237 -15.84 -12.54 -0.37
CA GLY A 237 -15.21 -12.01 -1.57
C GLY A 237 -16.13 -11.03 -2.28
N ASP A 238 -17.42 -11.35 -2.45
CA ASP A 238 -18.41 -10.43 -3.02
C ASP A 238 -18.63 -9.19 -2.13
N ARG A 239 -18.58 -9.32 -0.80
CA ARG A 239 -18.69 -8.17 0.12
C ARG A 239 -17.45 -7.29 0.09
N VAL A 240 -16.26 -7.89 0.09
CA VAL A 240 -14.99 -7.17 -0.05
C VAL A 240 -14.89 -6.55 -1.44
N LEU A 241 -15.37 -7.24 -2.48
CA LEU A 241 -15.51 -6.76 -3.86
C LEU A 241 -16.45 -5.56 -3.95
N HIS A 242 -17.61 -5.61 -3.31
CA HIS A 242 -18.52 -4.46 -3.23
C HIS A 242 -17.87 -3.31 -2.46
N ALA A 243 -17.16 -3.57 -1.36
CA ALA A 243 -16.43 -2.53 -0.63
C ALA A 243 -15.25 -1.94 -1.44
N CYS A 244 -14.57 -2.76 -2.25
CA CYS A 244 -13.46 -2.36 -3.11
C CYS A 244 -13.92 -1.75 -4.44
N LEU A 245 -15.17 -1.91 -4.86
CA LEU A 245 -15.76 -1.18 -5.97
C LEU A 245 -16.40 0.13 -5.48
N ILE A 246 -17.17 0.09 -4.40
CA ILE A 246 -17.83 1.27 -3.83
C ILE A 246 -16.80 2.21 -3.19
N GLY A 247 -15.77 1.69 -2.53
CA GLY A 247 -14.75 2.49 -1.84
C GLY A 247 -13.97 3.43 -2.75
N PRO A 248 -13.39 2.96 -3.87
CA PRO A 248 -12.73 3.81 -4.86
C PRO A 248 -13.65 4.83 -5.50
N TRP A 249 -14.89 4.44 -5.81
CA TRP A 249 -15.89 5.39 -6.31
C TRP A 249 -16.25 6.43 -5.24
N ALA A 250 -16.43 6.04 -3.99
CA ALA A 250 -16.66 6.95 -2.86
C ALA A 250 -15.45 7.86 -2.58
N LEU A 251 -14.22 7.39 -2.81
CA LEU A 251 -13.00 8.20 -2.73
C LEU A 251 -12.88 9.16 -3.91
N PHE A 252 -13.24 8.74 -5.14
CA PHE A 252 -13.30 9.60 -6.32
C PHE A 252 -14.33 10.71 -6.13
N VAL A 253 -15.46 10.35 -5.54
CA VAL A 253 -16.54 11.25 -5.13
C VAL A 253 -16.09 12.21 -4.06
N GLY A 254 -15.48 11.69 -2.99
CA GLY A 254 -14.91 12.48 -1.91
C GLY A 254 -13.86 13.45 -2.42
N ALA A 255 -13.01 13.02 -3.36
CA ALA A 255 -12.03 13.85 -4.03
C ALA A 255 -12.69 14.94 -4.89
N GLY A 256 -13.73 14.62 -5.65
CA GLY A 256 -14.52 15.59 -6.41
C GLY A 256 -15.19 16.64 -5.52
N VAL A 257 -15.83 16.20 -4.44
CA VAL A 257 -16.44 17.08 -3.43
C VAL A 257 -15.37 17.92 -2.73
N TYR A 258 -14.24 17.34 -2.36
CA TYR A 258 -13.12 18.04 -1.73
C TYR A 258 -12.52 19.09 -2.68
N LEU A 259 -12.31 18.75 -3.95
CA LEU A 259 -11.86 19.68 -4.99
C LEU A 259 -12.87 20.82 -5.17
N GLN A 260 -14.17 20.53 -5.11
CA GLN A 260 -15.22 21.53 -5.21
C GLN A 260 -15.27 22.45 -3.97
N MET A 261 -15.11 21.89 -2.77
CA MET A 261 -15.01 22.67 -1.52
C MET A 261 -13.74 23.52 -1.48
N TRP A 262 -12.62 22.98 -1.97
CA TRP A 262 -11.37 23.70 -2.14
C TRP A 262 -11.54 24.87 -3.12
N TRP A 263 -12.17 24.61 -4.26
CA TRP A 263 -12.46 25.63 -5.27
C TRP A 263 -13.32 26.76 -4.71
N ASN A 264 -14.37 26.42 -3.96
CA ASN A 264 -15.24 27.41 -3.34
C ASN A 264 -14.50 28.30 -2.34
N ASN A 265 -13.54 27.72 -1.62
CA ASN A 265 -12.72 28.41 -0.61
C ASN A 265 -11.40 29.02 -1.14
N ALA A 266 -11.07 28.84 -2.42
CA ALA A 266 -9.88 29.43 -3.01
C ALA A 266 -10.00 30.97 -3.07
N SER A 267 -8.88 31.68 -2.90
CA SER A 267 -8.89 33.15 -2.96
C SER A 267 -9.24 33.66 -4.35
N GLU A 268 -9.90 34.83 -4.43
CA GLU A 268 -10.32 35.42 -5.71
C GLU A 268 -9.17 35.60 -6.71
N ARG A 269 -7.95 35.95 -6.25
CA ARG A 269 -6.76 36.01 -7.14
C ARG A 269 -6.42 34.66 -7.78
N THR A 270 -6.63 33.57 -7.05
CA THR A 270 -6.39 32.21 -7.54
C THR A 270 -7.49 31.79 -8.52
N LYS A 271 -8.74 32.12 -8.19
CA LYS A 271 -9.91 31.90 -9.05
C LYS A 271 -9.78 32.64 -10.39
N ILE A 272 -9.33 33.90 -10.39
CA ILE A 272 -9.16 34.72 -11.60
C ILE A 272 -8.13 34.12 -12.55
N LYS A 273 -6.94 33.74 -12.05
CA LYS A 273 -5.88 33.14 -12.89
C LYS A 273 -6.27 31.78 -13.47
N PHE A 274 -7.13 31.03 -12.77
CA PHE A 274 -7.57 29.70 -13.20
C PHE A 274 -8.85 29.74 -14.06
N LYS A 275 -9.61 30.84 -14.02
CA LYS A 275 -10.90 31.00 -14.71
C LYS A 275 -10.80 30.83 -16.23
N GLU A 276 -9.67 31.27 -16.80
CA GLU A 276 -9.40 31.21 -18.24
C GLU A 276 -9.05 29.79 -18.73
N ALA A 277 -8.48 28.94 -17.86
CA ALA A 277 -8.16 27.54 -18.19
C ALA A 277 -9.30 26.55 -17.85
N TYR A 278 -10.18 26.88 -16.89
CA TYR A 278 -11.08 25.91 -16.24
C TYR A 278 -12.56 26.02 -16.65
N GLN A 279 -12.91 26.95 -17.54
CA GLN A 279 -14.28 27.15 -17.99
C GLN A 279 -14.97 25.88 -18.55
N PRO A 280 -14.29 24.98 -19.31
CA PRO A 280 -14.92 23.73 -19.75
C PRO A 280 -15.10 22.70 -18.61
N TYR A 281 -14.20 22.68 -17.63
CA TYR A 281 -14.24 21.72 -16.51
C TYR A 281 -15.30 22.05 -15.45
N LYS A 282 -15.72 23.32 -15.34
CA LYS A 282 -16.79 23.72 -14.40
C LYS A 282 -18.14 23.09 -14.74
N ARG A 283 -18.49 22.98 -16.03
CA ARG A 283 -19.72 22.29 -16.47
C ARG A 283 -19.63 20.78 -16.25
N LEU A 284 -18.46 20.19 -16.51
CA LEU A 284 -18.23 18.77 -16.30
C LEU A 284 -18.29 18.40 -14.81
N GLY A 285 -17.64 19.18 -13.95
CA GLY A 285 -17.68 19.00 -12.49
C GLY A 285 -19.10 19.11 -11.94
N SER A 286 -19.86 20.15 -12.34
CA SER A 286 -21.26 20.28 -11.93
C SER A 286 -22.12 19.09 -12.40
N PHE A 287 -21.92 18.62 -13.64
CA PHE A 287 -22.64 17.46 -14.17
C PHE A 287 -22.32 16.19 -13.38
N PHE A 288 -21.04 15.94 -13.09
CA PHE A 288 -20.62 14.81 -12.27
C PHE A 288 -21.23 14.89 -10.87
N THR A 289 -21.16 16.04 -10.19
CA THR A 289 -21.73 16.20 -8.85
C THR A 289 -23.24 15.95 -8.84
N THR A 290 -23.99 16.41 -9.85
CA THR A 290 -25.44 16.19 -9.97
C THR A 290 -25.79 14.74 -10.30
N ALA A 291 -25.10 14.11 -11.25
CA ALA A 291 -25.27 12.70 -11.58
C ALA A 291 -25.01 11.80 -10.36
N LEU A 292 -24.08 12.22 -9.52
CA LEU A 292 -23.71 11.48 -8.33
C LEU A 292 -24.69 11.64 -7.17
N LEU A 293 -25.23 12.85 -6.99
CA LEU A 293 -26.33 13.08 -6.07
C LEU A 293 -27.54 12.21 -6.48
N MET A 294 -27.86 12.17 -7.78
CA MET A 294 -28.90 11.30 -8.32
C MET A 294 -28.63 9.81 -8.04
N TRP A 295 -27.41 9.34 -8.28
CA TRP A 295 -27.04 7.94 -8.03
C TRP A 295 -27.09 7.57 -6.54
N SER A 296 -26.64 8.47 -5.66
CA SER A 296 -26.74 8.30 -4.21
C SER A 296 -28.21 8.26 -3.76
N THR A 297 -29.06 9.15 -4.29
CA THR A 297 -30.50 9.13 -3.97
C THR A 297 -31.20 7.90 -4.51
N LEU A 298 -30.81 7.41 -5.70
CA LEU A 298 -31.35 6.18 -6.29
C LEU A 298 -30.93 4.96 -5.47
N SER A 299 -29.67 4.90 -5.03
CA SER A 299 -29.17 3.83 -4.16
C SER A 299 -29.87 3.83 -2.81
N MET A 300 -30.13 5.02 -2.23
CA MET A 300 -30.93 5.17 -1.02
C MET A 300 -32.39 4.77 -1.22
N LEU A 301 -32.98 5.07 -2.38
CA LEU A 301 -34.35 4.69 -2.72
C LEU A 301 -34.48 3.16 -2.90
N VAL A 302 -33.53 2.53 -3.59
CA VAL A 302 -33.46 1.06 -3.74
C VAL A 302 -33.28 0.40 -2.37
N LEU A 303 -32.43 0.96 -1.52
CA LEU A 303 -32.31 0.52 -0.12
C LEU A 303 -33.66 0.63 0.58
N LEU A 304 -34.32 1.79 0.53
CA LEU A 304 -35.61 2.05 1.17
C LEU A 304 -36.71 1.08 0.69
N VAL A 305 -36.77 0.80 -0.61
CA VAL A 305 -37.67 -0.22 -1.17
C VAL A 305 -37.34 -1.61 -0.62
N MET A 306 -36.06 -1.97 -0.49
CA MET A 306 -35.64 -3.24 0.12
C MET A 306 -35.95 -3.31 1.63
N ILE A 307 -36.05 -2.18 2.34
CA ILE A 307 -36.48 -2.11 3.76
C ILE A 307 -37.96 -2.46 3.89
N PHE A 308 -38.80 -1.99 2.97
CA PHE A 308 -40.25 -2.19 3.05
C PHE A 308 -40.73 -3.57 2.57
N VAL A 309 -39.85 -4.39 1.98
CA VAL A 309 -40.20 -5.68 1.38
C VAL A 309 -40.01 -6.88 2.32
N ASP A 310 -39.41 -6.73 3.52
CA ASP A 310 -39.12 -7.89 4.39
C ASP A 310 -38.90 -7.52 5.88
N GLU A 311 -39.76 -8.02 6.79
CA GLU A 311 -39.76 -7.65 8.22
C GLU A 311 -38.63 -8.28 9.07
N ASP A 312 -37.92 -9.31 8.56
CA ASP A 312 -36.91 -10.06 9.34
C ASP A 312 -35.49 -9.45 9.36
N LYS A 313 -35.32 -8.18 8.96
CA LYS A 313 -33.99 -7.58 8.75
C LYS A 313 -33.65 -6.46 9.73
N VAL A 314 -33.57 -6.76 11.02
CA VAL A 314 -32.97 -5.87 12.05
C VAL A 314 -31.52 -5.48 11.71
N TRP A 315 -30.80 -6.30 10.93
CA TRP A 315 -29.47 -5.99 10.39
C TRP A 315 -29.43 -4.78 9.45
N ILE A 316 -30.57 -4.40 8.85
CA ILE A 316 -30.69 -3.21 8.01
C ILE A 316 -30.65 -1.93 8.86
N ILE A 317 -31.10 -1.95 10.13
CA ILE A 317 -30.97 -0.80 11.04
C ILE A 317 -29.49 -0.61 11.44
N PHE A 318 -28.74 -1.71 11.59
CA PHE A 318 -27.28 -1.67 11.79
C PHE A 318 -26.54 -1.18 10.54
N MET A 319 -26.99 -1.54 9.33
CA MET A 319 -26.52 -1.01 8.04
C MET A 319 -27.02 0.41 7.71
N GLY A 320 -28.08 0.87 8.40
CA GLY A 320 -28.81 2.11 8.12
C GLY A 320 -28.15 3.37 8.66
N SER A 321 -27.09 3.24 9.45
CA SER A 321 -26.11 4.32 9.59
C SER A 321 -24.96 4.02 8.63
N PRO A 322 -25.05 4.44 7.36
CA PRO A 322 -23.92 4.32 6.44
C PRO A 322 -22.68 4.98 7.02
N PHE A 323 -22.84 5.94 7.95
CA PHE A 323 -21.74 6.58 8.65
C PHE A 323 -21.10 5.70 9.74
N LEU A 324 -21.88 5.01 10.58
CA LEU A 324 -21.33 4.12 11.62
C LEU A 324 -20.82 2.80 11.04
N VAL A 325 -21.47 2.27 10.00
CA VAL A 325 -20.95 1.11 9.28
C VAL A 325 -19.68 1.48 8.53
N LEU A 326 -19.66 2.61 7.82
CA LEU A 326 -18.43 3.08 7.20
C LEU A 326 -17.35 3.34 8.24
N GLN A 327 -17.66 3.96 9.38
CA GLN A 327 -16.69 4.23 10.44
C GLN A 327 -16.18 2.94 11.10
N TYR A 328 -17.06 1.95 11.32
CA TYR A 328 -16.69 0.63 11.84
C TYR A 328 -15.89 -0.18 10.82
N PHE A 329 -16.25 -0.15 9.53
CA PHE A 329 -15.47 -0.76 8.45
C PHE A 329 -14.12 -0.06 8.27
N LEU A 330 -14.07 1.26 8.32
CA LEU A 330 -12.82 2.03 8.28
C LEU A 330 -11.97 1.74 9.52
N PHE A 331 -12.57 1.54 10.69
CA PHE A 331 -11.87 1.15 11.92
C PHE A 331 -11.34 -0.27 11.83
N LEU A 332 -12.17 -1.23 11.40
CA LEU A 332 -11.76 -2.62 11.17
C LEU A 332 -10.72 -2.73 10.05
N GLN A 333 -10.83 -1.92 8.99
CA GLN A 333 -9.79 -1.82 7.97
C GLN A 333 -8.53 -1.21 8.55
N CYS A 334 -8.58 -0.11 9.30
CA CYS A 334 -7.39 0.42 9.96
C CYS A 334 -6.75 -0.60 10.91
N LEU A 335 -7.56 -1.34 11.67
CA LEU A 335 -7.10 -2.37 12.59
C LEU A 335 -6.51 -3.56 11.83
N ALA A 336 -7.19 -4.05 10.79
CA ALA A 336 -6.70 -5.11 9.93
C ALA A 336 -5.42 -4.68 9.20
N LEU A 337 -5.35 -3.45 8.69
CA LEU A 337 -4.15 -2.90 8.06
C LEU A 337 -2.98 -2.71 9.02
N PHE A 338 -3.24 -2.59 10.32
CA PHE A 338 -2.20 -2.56 11.35
C PHE A 338 -1.80 -3.97 11.81
N LEU A 339 -2.78 -4.85 12.03
CA LEU A 339 -2.57 -6.21 12.53
C LEU A 339 -2.08 -7.17 11.45
N LEU A 340 -2.51 -7.02 10.20
CA LEU A 340 -2.13 -7.90 9.10
C LEU A 340 -0.61 -7.84 8.87
N PRO A 341 0.05 -6.67 8.68
CA PRO A 341 1.52 -6.60 8.56
C PRO A 341 2.25 -7.17 9.78
N LEU A 342 1.70 -6.99 10.98
CA LEU A 342 2.28 -7.55 12.21
C LEU A 342 2.16 -9.08 12.23
N LEU A 343 1.01 -9.62 11.84
CA LEU A 343 0.77 -11.05 11.70
C LEU A 343 1.67 -11.66 10.60
N SER A 344 1.89 -10.94 9.49
CA SER A 344 2.88 -11.31 8.46
C SER A 344 4.26 -11.41 9.02
N LEU A 345 4.67 -10.40 9.78
CA LEU A 345 6.01 -10.34 10.34
C LEU A 345 6.21 -11.51 11.29
N ILE A 346 5.20 -11.79 12.13
CA ILE A 346 5.21 -12.98 12.99
C ILE A 346 5.29 -14.25 12.15
N GLN A 347 4.50 -14.41 11.08
CA GLN A 347 4.54 -15.59 10.21
C GLN A 347 5.87 -15.75 9.47
N LEU A 348 6.47 -14.65 9.01
CA LEU A 348 7.78 -14.62 8.38
C LEU A 348 8.86 -15.06 9.37
N LEU A 349 8.79 -14.57 10.61
CA LEU A 349 9.71 -14.94 11.70
C LEU A 349 9.53 -16.39 12.16
N VAL A 350 8.31 -16.93 12.08
CA VAL A 350 7.99 -18.33 12.41
C VAL A 350 8.38 -19.30 11.27
N GLY A 351 8.63 -18.78 10.06
CA GLY A 351 9.22 -19.56 8.95
C GLY A 351 8.22 -20.17 7.97
N ASP A 352 6.94 -19.81 8.00
CA ASP A 352 5.98 -20.27 6.98
C ASP A 352 6.02 -19.37 5.74
N HIS A 353 6.99 -19.63 4.88
CA HIS A 353 7.21 -18.87 3.65
C HIS A 353 6.08 -19.03 2.63
N SER A 354 5.20 -20.02 2.79
CA SER A 354 4.09 -20.21 1.85
C SER A 354 3.02 -19.15 2.00
N ARG A 355 2.86 -18.62 3.22
CA ARG A 355 1.90 -17.57 3.54
C ARG A 355 2.46 -16.16 3.35
N SER A 356 3.78 -16.02 3.21
CA SER A 356 4.39 -14.70 3.02
C SER A 356 4.11 -14.08 1.66
N CYS A 357 3.67 -14.85 0.63
CA CYS A 357 3.37 -14.32 -0.70
C CYS A 357 2.27 -13.23 -0.71
N PHE A 358 1.41 -13.20 0.30
CA PHE A 358 0.40 -12.14 0.47
C PHE A 358 1.02 -10.80 0.89
N PHE A 359 2.16 -10.82 1.57
CA PHE A 359 2.78 -9.64 2.17
C PHE A 359 4.04 -9.17 1.44
N MET A 360 4.72 -10.12 0.81
CA MET A 360 5.88 -9.91 -0.02
C MET A 360 5.63 -10.65 -1.33
N PRO A 361 5.84 -10.03 -2.50
CA PRO A 361 5.76 -10.75 -3.76
C PRO A 361 6.70 -11.95 -3.77
N CYS A 362 6.19 -13.09 -4.22
CA CYS A 362 7.01 -14.29 -4.37
C CYS A 362 7.76 -14.22 -5.69
N ALA A 363 9.05 -13.93 -5.59
CA ALA A 363 9.95 -13.71 -6.71
C ALA A 363 11.24 -14.49 -6.47
N PRO A 364 11.77 -15.21 -7.48
CA PRO A 364 12.90 -16.13 -7.31
C PRO A 364 14.26 -15.43 -7.31
N GLN A 365 14.31 -14.15 -7.68
CA GLN A 365 15.58 -13.44 -7.89
C GLN A 365 16.32 -13.24 -6.56
N PRO A 366 17.62 -13.56 -6.48
CA PRO A 366 18.42 -13.23 -5.32
C PRO A 366 18.63 -11.72 -5.22
N ILE A 367 18.77 -11.22 -3.99
CA ILE A 367 19.05 -9.80 -3.72
C ILE A 367 20.41 -9.32 -4.28
N THR A 368 21.30 -10.27 -4.61
CA THR A 368 22.62 -9.99 -5.19
C THR A 368 22.58 -9.59 -6.65
N ASP A 369 21.44 -9.78 -7.33
CA ASP A 369 21.27 -9.33 -8.71
C ASP A 369 21.33 -7.79 -8.77
N TRP A 370 21.97 -7.28 -9.82
CA TRP A 370 22.31 -5.86 -9.93
C TRP A 370 21.10 -4.94 -9.91
N ASP A 371 19.98 -5.34 -10.52
CA ASP A 371 18.73 -4.60 -10.52
C ASP A 371 18.11 -4.53 -9.12
N GLN A 372 18.17 -5.62 -8.34
CA GLN A 372 17.70 -5.69 -6.95
C GLN A 372 18.54 -4.79 -6.03
N ALA A 373 19.86 -4.94 -6.10
CA ALA A 373 20.78 -4.16 -5.29
C ALA A 373 20.72 -2.67 -5.63
N PHE A 374 20.60 -2.33 -6.92
CA PHE A 374 20.49 -0.95 -7.38
C PHE A 374 19.20 -0.28 -6.90
N SER A 375 18.04 -0.94 -7.03
CA SER A 375 16.76 -0.41 -6.53
C SER A 375 16.84 -0.09 -5.03
N LEU A 376 17.40 -1.01 -4.25
CA LEU A 376 17.58 -0.82 -2.81
C LEU A 376 18.55 0.33 -2.50
N PHE A 377 19.68 0.39 -3.22
CA PHE A 377 20.65 1.47 -3.08
C PHE A 377 20.03 2.85 -3.37
N VAL A 378 19.22 2.97 -4.42
CA VAL A 378 18.52 4.23 -4.75
C VAL A 378 17.56 4.62 -3.63
N ALA A 379 16.76 3.69 -3.11
CA ALA A 379 15.84 3.99 -2.02
C ALA A 379 16.55 4.41 -0.73
N VAL A 380 17.65 3.73 -0.37
CA VAL A 380 18.47 4.10 0.79
C VAL A 380 19.13 5.46 0.58
N SER A 381 19.64 5.72 -0.63
CA SER A 381 20.25 7.01 -0.98
C SER A 381 19.24 8.15 -0.94
N LEU A 382 18.00 7.92 -1.37
CA LEU A 382 16.90 8.88 -1.23
C LEU A 382 16.57 9.12 0.24
N LEU A 383 16.37 8.06 1.04
CA LEU A 383 16.12 8.20 2.48
C LEU A 383 17.23 9.02 3.18
N ILE A 384 18.50 8.70 2.92
CA ILE A 384 19.63 9.41 3.51
C ILE A 384 19.69 10.84 2.98
N GLY A 385 19.64 11.04 1.66
CA GLY A 385 19.82 12.33 1.03
C GLY A 385 18.68 13.32 1.28
N THR A 386 17.44 12.84 1.40
CA THR A 386 16.27 13.72 1.53
C THR A 386 15.72 13.81 2.94
N GLU A 387 15.93 12.80 3.80
CA GLU A 387 15.43 12.79 5.19
C GLU A 387 16.52 12.97 6.22
N ILE A 388 17.55 12.13 6.20
CA ILE A 388 18.51 12.05 7.30
C ILE A 388 19.54 13.18 7.18
N GLY A 389 20.15 13.32 6.01
CA GLY A 389 21.22 14.26 5.70
C GLY A 389 20.86 15.71 6.05
N PRO A 390 19.77 16.28 5.51
CA PRO A 390 19.39 17.66 5.81
C PRO A 390 19.15 17.90 7.31
N ASN A 391 18.59 16.91 8.02
CA ASN A 391 18.35 17.02 9.46
C ASN A 391 19.64 16.95 10.29
N VAL A 392 20.60 16.10 9.89
CA VAL A 392 21.92 16.02 10.52
C VAL A 392 22.69 17.31 10.28
N ILE A 393 22.70 17.83 9.04
CA ILE A 393 23.38 19.09 8.68
C ILE A 393 22.81 20.26 9.49
N ARG A 394 21.48 20.42 9.54
CA ARG A 394 20.83 21.49 10.33
C ARG A 394 21.14 21.39 11.83
N ARG A 395 21.22 20.18 12.39
CA ARG A 395 21.61 19.99 13.80
C ARG A 395 23.06 20.37 14.04
N TRP A 396 23.94 20.00 13.11
CA TRP A 396 25.35 20.33 13.18
C TRP A 396 25.59 21.84 13.07
N GLU A 397 24.90 22.51 12.14
CA GLU A 397 24.93 23.97 12.00
C GLU A 397 24.45 24.67 13.26
N ARG A 398 23.31 24.24 13.83
CA ARG A 398 22.82 24.80 15.10
C ARG A 398 23.80 24.62 16.24
N LYS A 399 24.40 23.44 16.37
CA LYS A 399 25.42 23.18 17.41
C LYS A 399 26.64 24.08 17.22
N LYS A 400 27.02 24.37 15.98
CA LYS A 400 28.12 25.29 15.65
C LYS A 400 27.77 26.73 15.99
N GLU A 401 26.54 27.17 15.76
CA GLU A 401 26.04 28.49 16.16
C GLU A 401 26.00 28.64 17.68
N GLU A 402 25.47 27.64 18.40
CA GLU A 402 25.45 27.59 19.86
C GLU A 402 26.87 27.64 20.45
N GLN A 403 27.82 26.92 19.85
CA GLN A 403 29.21 26.94 20.28
C GLN A 403 29.85 28.32 20.05
N ARG A 404 29.58 28.98 18.91
CA ARG A 404 30.07 30.33 18.64
C ARG A 404 29.49 31.35 19.62
N ALA A 405 28.19 31.29 19.88
CA ALA A 405 27.54 32.16 20.85
C ALA A 405 28.13 31.99 22.26
N PHE A 406 28.41 30.74 22.67
CA PHE A 406 29.06 30.45 23.93
C PHE A 406 30.51 30.99 24.00
N GLU A 407 31.29 30.82 22.93
CA GLU A 407 32.65 31.36 22.83
C GLU A 407 32.66 32.90 22.89
N GLU A 408 31.67 33.56 22.27
CA GLU A 408 31.48 35.01 22.33
C GLU A 408 31.10 35.49 23.74
N GLU A 409 30.16 34.81 24.40
CA GLU A 409 29.76 35.11 25.79
C GLU A 409 30.95 34.95 26.76
N MET A 410 31.71 33.86 26.62
CA MET A 410 32.90 33.62 27.43
C MET A 410 33.98 34.68 27.18
N ARG A 411 34.18 35.11 25.92
CA ARG A 411 35.12 36.19 25.59
C ARG A 411 34.70 37.51 26.24
N GLN A 412 33.43 37.89 26.13
CA GLN A 412 32.90 39.11 26.76
C GLN A 412 33.08 39.09 28.28
N LYS A 413 32.83 37.94 28.92
CA LYS A 413 33.02 37.78 30.36
C LYS A 413 34.49 37.96 30.79
N ILE A 414 35.43 37.37 30.04
CA ILE A 414 36.87 37.53 30.30
C ILE A 414 37.30 38.99 30.13
N GLU A 415 36.84 39.67 29.08
CA GLU A 415 37.15 41.10 28.85
C GLU A 415 36.64 42.00 29.98
N LEU A 416 35.42 41.76 30.46
CA LEU A 416 34.85 42.49 31.61
C LEU A 416 35.66 42.26 32.90
N GLU A 417 36.04 41.02 33.19
CA GLU A 417 36.86 40.70 34.37
C GLU A 417 38.25 41.32 34.30
N MET A 418 38.89 41.34 33.12
CA MET A 418 40.17 42.03 32.93
C MET A 418 40.05 43.55 33.09
N GLY A 419 38.98 44.15 32.56
CA GLY A 419 38.71 45.59 32.74
C GLY A 419 38.54 45.97 34.21
N GLN A 420 37.79 45.17 34.98
CA GLN A 420 37.60 45.38 36.42
C GLN A 420 38.91 45.28 37.20
N ARG A 421 39.76 44.29 36.88
CA ARG A 421 41.08 44.15 37.51
C ARG A 421 42.00 45.34 37.21
N THR A 422 41.99 45.82 35.97
CA THR A 422 42.82 46.96 35.56
C THR A 422 42.41 48.24 36.30
N ASN A 423 41.10 48.48 36.43
CA ASN A 423 40.56 49.62 37.17
C ASN A 423 40.87 49.54 38.68
N ALA A 424 40.82 48.34 39.27
CA ALA A 424 41.17 48.14 40.68
C ALA A 424 42.65 48.43 40.97
N VAL A 425 43.55 48.11 40.04
CA VAL A 425 44.99 48.42 40.18
C VAL A 425 45.24 49.92 40.08
N GLY A 426 44.52 50.65 39.23
CA GLY A 426 44.70 52.11 39.07
C GLY A 426 44.18 52.97 40.24
N GLN A 427 43.45 52.39 41.20
CA GLN A 427 42.94 53.10 42.39
C GLN A 427 43.83 52.97 43.63
N ASN A 428 44.80 52.05 43.61
CA ASN A 428 45.84 51.90 44.63
C ASN A 428 47.11 52.62 44.19
#